data_AF-A0A7Z7FTK7-F1
#
_entry.id   AF-A0A7Z7FTK7-F1
#
_cell.length_a   1.000
_cell.length_b   1.000
_cell.length_c   1.000
_cell.angle_alpha   90.00
_cell.angle_beta   90.00
_cell.angle_gamma   90.00
#
_symmetry.space_group_name_H-M   'P 1'
#
loop_
_entity.id
_entity.type
_entity.pdbx_description
1 polymer ?
#
loop_
_entity_poly.entity_id
_entity_poly.type
_entity_poly.pdbx_seq_one_letter_code
_entity_poly.pdbx_strand_id
1 'polypeptide(L)'
;MTNDEMVEIIGKLVYHVSLLADAVDYEKHPIESLILSKNWSEADVEKAHDIFERWDHRLENGGTMSTGEFESDFQRELGISYQGLKPIILAFYNNHQWTNVCEAYVDAFGTTPSMEFHSIMRRER
;
A
#
# COMPACT_ATOMS: atom_id res chain seq x y z
N MET A 1 -29.46 -23.02 -8.05
CA MET A 1 -28.21 -22.31 -8.38
C MET A 1 -27.11 -23.34 -8.37
N THR A 2 -26.51 -23.60 -9.53
CA THR A 2 -25.38 -24.53 -9.65
C THR A 2 -24.08 -23.82 -9.25
N ASN A 3 -23.01 -24.59 -9.04
CA ASN A 3 -21.69 -24.00 -8.78
C ASN A 3 -21.20 -23.15 -9.97
N ASP A 4 -21.50 -23.58 -11.19
CA ASP A 4 -21.10 -22.85 -12.41
C ASP A 4 -21.83 -21.50 -12.52
N GLU A 5 -23.13 -21.46 -12.20
CA GLU A 5 -23.91 -20.22 -12.13
C GLU A 5 -23.35 -19.25 -11.07
N MET A 6 -22.90 -19.78 -9.92
CA MET A 6 -22.29 -18.95 -8.87
C MET A 6 -20.94 -18.36 -9.31
N VAL A 7 -20.10 -19.15 -9.96
CA VAL A 7 -18.80 -18.68 -10.48
C VAL A 7 -18.99 -17.57 -11.52
N GLU A 8 -19.98 -17.73 -12.41
CA GLU A 8 -20.30 -16.70 -13.42
C GLU A 8 -20.76 -15.39 -12.77
N ILE A 9 -21.63 -15.46 -11.75
CA ILE A 9 -22.13 -14.29 -11.03
C ILE A 9 -20.98 -13.59 -10.29
N ILE A 10 -20.12 -14.34 -9.60
CA ILE A 10 -18.94 -13.77 -8.92
C ILE A 10 -18.02 -13.09 -9.92
N GLY A 11 -17.76 -13.71 -11.07
CA GLY A 11 -16.95 -13.10 -12.13
C GLY A 11 -17.51 -11.76 -12.62
N LYS A 12 -18.83 -11.68 -12.82
CA LYS A 12 -19.50 -10.41 -13.19
C LYS A 12 -19.36 -9.36 -12.09
N LEU A 13 -19.50 -9.75 -10.82
CA LEU A 13 -19.36 -8.83 -9.69
C LEU A 13 -17.92 -8.29 -9.59
N VAL A 14 -16.91 -9.16 -9.68
CA VAL A 14 -15.48 -8.76 -9.67
C VAL A 14 -15.20 -7.78 -10.81
N TYR A 15 -15.71 -8.06 -12.01
CA TYR A 15 -15.55 -7.15 -13.15
C TYR A 15 -16.22 -5.79 -12.91
N HIS A 16 -17.46 -5.75 -12.43
CA HIS A 16 -18.13 -4.49 -12.12
C HIS A 16 -17.40 -3.70 -11.03
N VAL A 17 -16.88 -4.38 -9.99
CA VAL A 17 -16.08 -3.73 -8.95
C VAL A 17 -14.79 -3.16 -9.52
N SER A 18 -14.12 -3.84 -10.45
CA SER A 18 -12.93 -3.28 -11.12
C SER A 18 -13.24 -2.01 -11.93
N LEU A 19 -14.39 -1.94 -12.60
CA LEU A 19 -14.81 -0.73 -13.30
C LEU A 19 -15.11 0.42 -12.32
N LEU A 20 -15.68 0.12 -11.16
CA LEU A 20 -15.91 1.11 -10.12
C LEU A 20 -14.61 1.58 -9.49
N ALA A 21 -13.63 0.69 -9.32
CA ALA A 21 -12.30 1.02 -8.82
C ALA A 21 -11.61 2.10 -9.66
N ASP A 22 -11.72 2.00 -10.99
CA ASP A 22 -11.19 3.00 -11.93
C ASP A 22 -11.88 4.37 -11.83
N ALA A 23 -13.10 4.40 -11.28
CA ALA A 23 -13.87 5.62 -11.06
C ALA A 23 -13.67 6.22 -9.65
N VAL A 24 -13.01 5.52 -8.73
CA VAL A 24 -12.71 6.05 -7.40
C VAL A 24 -11.62 7.11 -7.51
N ASP A 25 -11.89 8.28 -6.92
CA ASP A 25 -10.95 9.38 -6.84
C ASP A 25 -9.81 9.04 -5.87
N TYR A 26 -8.67 8.61 -6.42
CA TYR A 26 -7.47 8.24 -5.64
C TYR A 26 -6.95 9.38 -4.75
N GLU A 27 -7.13 10.64 -5.16
CA GLU A 27 -6.67 11.77 -4.36
C GLU A 27 -7.53 11.94 -3.10
N LYS A 28 -8.82 11.57 -3.16
CA LYS A 28 -9.74 11.66 -2.02
C LYS A 28 -9.82 10.37 -1.19
N HIS A 29 -9.62 9.21 -1.81
CA HIS A 29 -9.82 7.89 -1.21
C HIS A 29 -8.65 6.93 -1.52
N PRO A 30 -7.41 7.28 -1.16
CA PRO A 30 -6.22 6.55 -1.59
C PRO A 30 -6.16 5.11 -1.07
N ILE A 31 -6.64 4.83 0.15
CA ILE A 31 -6.65 3.47 0.72
C ILE A 31 -7.73 2.62 0.07
N GLU A 32 -8.93 3.14 -0.13
CA GLU A 32 -10.02 2.42 -0.78
C GLU A 32 -9.68 2.11 -2.24
N SER A 33 -9.10 3.07 -2.98
CA SER A 33 -8.56 2.84 -4.32
C SER A 33 -7.46 1.77 -4.31
N LEU A 34 -6.57 1.77 -3.32
CA LEU A 34 -5.54 0.74 -3.19
C LEU A 34 -6.16 -0.65 -2.98
N ILE A 35 -7.09 -0.79 -2.03
CA ILE A 35 -7.78 -2.05 -1.71
C ILE A 35 -8.43 -2.63 -2.96
N LEU A 36 -9.18 -1.80 -3.69
CA LEU A 36 -9.86 -2.20 -4.92
C LEU A 36 -8.86 -2.60 -6.02
N SER A 37 -7.81 -1.81 -6.24
CA SER A 37 -6.81 -2.09 -7.28
C SER A 37 -5.97 -3.35 -7.02
N LYS A 38 -5.75 -3.69 -5.75
CA LYS A 38 -4.99 -4.88 -5.33
C LYS A 38 -5.88 -6.09 -5.08
N ASN A 39 -7.20 -5.92 -5.13
CA ASN A 39 -8.19 -6.93 -4.71
C ASN A 39 -7.86 -7.48 -3.31
N TRP A 40 -7.50 -6.58 -2.39
CA TRP A 40 -7.15 -6.93 -1.02
C TRP A 40 -8.37 -7.27 -0.19
N SER A 41 -8.22 -8.29 0.64
CA SER A 41 -9.13 -8.57 1.74
C SER A 41 -8.81 -7.68 2.95
N GLU A 42 -9.70 -7.66 3.93
CA GLU A 42 -9.46 -7.02 5.23
C GLU A 42 -8.17 -7.53 5.88
N ALA A 43 -7.92 -8.83 5.84
CA ALA A 43 -6.70 -9.44 6.38
C ALA A 43 -5.42 -8.97 5.65
N ASP A 44 -5.50 -8.64 4.36
CA ASP A 44 -4.35 -8.10 3.62
C ASP A 44 -4.06 -6.65 4.04
N VAL A 45 -5.11 -5.87 4.30
CA VAL A 45 -5.00 -4.51 4.84
C VAL A 45 -4.39 -4.55 6.25
N GLU A 46 -4.89 -5.43 7.12
CA GLU A 46 -4.35 -5.63 8.48
C GLU A 46 -2.86 -5.98 8.44
N LYS A 47 -2.43 -6.93 7.59
CA LYS A 47 -1.00 -7.25 7.44
C LYS A 47 -0.17 -6.05 6.99
N ALA A 48 -0.70 -5.21 6.09
CA ALA A 48 0.01 -4.00 5.70
C ALA A 48 0.20 -3.08 6.90
N HIS A 49 -0.86 -2.85 7.69
CA HIS A 49 -0.79 -2.08 8.94
C HIS A 49 0.21 -2.70 9.92
N ASP A 50 0.19 -4.02 10.13
CA ASP A 50 1.12 -4.71 11.03
C ASP A 50 2.59 -4.50 10.63
N ILE A 51 2.89 -4.52 9.32
CA ILE A 51 4.24 -4.22 8.83
C ILE A 51 4.59 -2.78 9.17
N PHE A 52 3.72 -1.81 8.84
CA PHE A 52 3.98 -0.40 9.15
C PHE A 52 4.17 -0.16 10.65
N GLU A 53 3.32 -0.73 11.50
CA GLU A 53 3.39 -0.60 12.96
C GLU A 53 4.72 -1.15 13.53
N ARG A 54 5.16 -2.33 13.08
CA ARG A 54 6.45 -2.90 13.49
C ARG A 54 7.62 -1.98 13.12
N TRP A 55 7.57 -1.35 11.96
CA TRP A 55 8.59 -0.43 11.50
C TRP A 55 8.54 0.91 12.24
N ASP A 56 7.34 1.43 12.53
CA ASP A 56 7.17 2.64 13.33
C ASP A 56 7.77 2.45 14.71
N HIS A 57 7.42 1.37 15.41
CA HIS A 57 8.03 1.01 16.70
C HIS A 57 9.54 0.84 16.62
N ARG A 58 10.08 0.26 15.55
CA ARG A 58 11.53 0.14 15.38
C ARG A 58 12.19 1.52 15.28
N LEU A 59 11.60 2.45 14.54
CA LEU A 59 12.10 3.81 14.37
C LEU A 59 12.00 4.61 15.68
N GLU A 60 10.89 4.49 16.40
CA GLU A 60 10.69 5.14 17.71
C GLU A 60 11.74 4.70 18.75
N ASN A 61 12.18 3.45 18.68
CA ASN A 61 13.22 2.90 19.55
C ASN A 61 14.65 3.22 19.08
N GLY A 62 14.82 4.17 18.15
CA GLY A 62 16.12 4.62 17.65
C GLY A 62 16.73 3.71 16.57
N GLY A 63 15.96 2.77 16.04
CA GLY A 63 16.34 1.98 14.87
C GLY A 63 16.38 2.82 13.59
N THR A 64 17.03 2.31 12.56
CA THR A 64 17.11 2.93 11.25
C THR A 64 16.28 2.18 10.21
N MET A 65 15.69 2.91 9.27
CA MET A 65 15.00 2.32 8.12
C MET A 65 15.99 1.56 7.22
N SER A 66 15.62 0.34 6.84
CA SER A 66 16.33 -0.45 5.81
C SER A 66 15.34 -0.81 4.72
N THR A 67 15.49 -0.20 3.54
CA THR A 67 14.57 -0.40 2.40
C THR A 67 14.46 -1.87 2.02
N GLY A 68 15.59 -2.58 1.97
CA GLY A 68 15.60 -4.00 1.63
C GLY A 68 14.88 -4.89 2.65
N GLU A 69 14.98 -4.59 3.95
CA GLU A 69 14.23 -5.34 4.98
C GLU A 69 12.74 -5.01 4.91
N PHE A 70 12.40 -3.73 4.75
CA PHE A 70 11.01 -3.27 4.64
C PHE A 70 10.31 -3.88 3.42
N GLU A 71 10.96 -3.82 2.25
CA GLU A 71 10.50 -4.48 1.01
C GLU A 71 10.37 -6.00 1.18
N SER A 72 11.30 -6.63 1.91
CA SER A 72 11.25 -8.08 2.17
C SER A 72 10.07 -8.48 3.06
N ASP A 73 9.67 -7.64 4.01
CA ASP A 73 8.49 -7.89 4.85
C ASP A 73 7.21 -7.88 4.01
N PHE A 74 7.04 -6.88 3.13
CA PHE A 74 5.92 -6.84 2.18
C PHE A 74 5.94 -8.01 1.19
N GLN A 75 7.12 -8.39 0.70
CA GLN A 75 7.25 -9.54 -0.20
C GLN A 75 6.89 -10.86 0.50
N ARG A 76 7.27 -11.02 1.78
CA ARG A 76 7.04 -12.25 2.55
C ARG A 76 5.58 -12.40 2.99
N GLU A 77 4.95 -11.32 3.45
CA GLU A 77 3.64 -11.37 4.10
C GLU A 77 2.48 -11.11 3.13
N LEU A 78 2.72 -10.32 2.08
CA LEU A 78 1.72 -9.93 1.09
C LEU A 78 2.08 -10.36 -0.35
N GLY A 79 3.26 -10.92 -0.58
CA GLY A 79 3.70 -11.30 -1.93
C GLY A 79 4.03 -10.10 -2.83
N ILE A 80 4.27 -8.92 -2.24
CA ILE A 80 4.37 -7.65 -2.96
C ILE A 80 5.82 -7.32 -3.29
N SER A 81 6.08 -7.15 -4.60
CA SER A 81 7.38 -6.69 -5.09
C SER A 81 7.56 -5.19 -4.87
N TYR A 82 8.79 -4.71 -5.02
CA TYR A 82 9.13 -3.29 -4.97
C TYR A 82 8.20 -2.39 -5.82
N GLN A 83 7.89 -2.80 -7.06
CA GLN A 83 7.00 -2.03 -7.94
C GLN A 83 5.56 -2.00 -7.39
N GLY A 84 5.12 -3.08 -6.74
CA GLY A 84 3.83 -3.15 -6.09
C GLY A 84 3.75 -2.35 -4.79
N LEU A 85 4.88 -2.12 -4.12
CA LEU A 85 4.99 -1.39 -2.84
C LEU A 85 4.85 0.12 -3.01
N LYS A 86 5.36 0.69 -4.10
CA LYS A 86 5.25 2.13 -4.39
C LYS A 86 3.84 2.73 -4.18
N PRO A 87 2.78 2.21 -4.83
CA PRO A 87 1.43 2.77 -4.66
C PRO A 87 0.88 2.60 -3.23
N ILE A 88 1.37 1.60 -2.48
CA ILE A 88 0.99 1.39 -1.07
C ILE A 88 1.56 2.54 -0.22
N ILE A 89 2.86 2.81 -0.35
CA ILE A 89 3.53 3.89 0.39
C ILE A 89 2.87 5.24 0.09
N LEU A 90 2.56 5.52 -1.18
CA LEU A 90 1.86 6.73 -1.58
C LEU A 90 0.45 6.80 -0.98
N ALA A 91 -0.30 5.69 -1.02
CA ALA A 91 -1.67 5.68 -0.53
C ALA A 91 -1.73 5.92 0.98
N PHE A 92 -0.89 5.25 1.77
CA PHE A 92 -0.81 5.45 3.22
C PHE A 92 -0.36 6.87 3.57
N TYR A 93 0.67 7.39 2.89
CA TYR A 93 1.14 8.75 3.14
C TYR A 93 0.07 9.81 2.79
N ASN A 94 -0.58 9.69 1.64
CA ASN A 94 -1.65 10.62 1.22
C ASN A 94 -2.87 10.53 2.12
N ASN A 95 -3.13 9.38 2.75
CA ASN A 95 -4.16 9.23 3.77
C ASN A 95 -3.73 9.69 5.18
N HIS A 96 -2.54 10.30 5.30
CA HIS A 96 -1.92 10.71 6.57
C HIS A 96 -1.73 9.57 7.58
N GLN A 97 -1.52 8.35 7.10
CA GLN A 97 -1.25 7.17 7.92
C GLN A 97 0.23 6.77 7.79
N TRP A 98 0.82 6.34 8.92
CA TRP A 98 2.20 5.86 8.98
C TRP A 98 3.23 6.82 8.36
N THR A 99 2.98 8.12 8.47
CA THR A 99 3.78 9.14 7.77
C THR A 99 5.26 9.04 8.14
N ASN A 100 5.58 8.77 9.41
CA ASN A 100 6.95 8.61 9.87
C ASN A 100 7.67 7.46 9.14
N VAL A 101 6.99 6.33 8.95
CA VAL A 101 7.53 5.16 8.26
C VAL A 101 7.68 5.44 6.76
N CYS A 102 6.65 6.02 6.13
CA CYS A 102 6.70 6.40 4.71
C CYS A 102 7.84 7.39 4.43
N GLU A 103 7.97 8.41 5.27
CA GLU A 103 9.03 9.41 5.20
C GLU A 103 10.41 8.77 5.41
N ALA A 104 10.59 7.93 6.44
CA ALA A 104 11.84 7.22 6.70
C ALA A 104 12.21 6.27 5.55
N TYR A 105 11.23 5.58 4.96
CA TYR A 105 11.43 4.73 3.78
C TYR A 105 11.95 5.53 2.59
N VAL A 106 11.38 6.70 2.32
CA VAL A 106 11.84 7.59 1.24
C VAL A 106 13.22 8.17 1.54
N ASP A 107 13.46 8.62 2.77
CA ASP A 107 14.75 9.19 3.20
C ASP A 107 15.90 8.16 3.08
N ALA A 108 15.60 6.87 3.27
CA ALA A 108 16.59 5.79 3.15
C ALA A 108 17.14 5.61 1.71
N PHE A 109 16.48 6.17 0.68
CA PHE A 109 17.02 6.26 -0.69
C PHE A 109 17.99 7.42 -0.89
N GLY A 110 18.21 8.27 0.13
CA GLY A 110 19.09 9.43 0.06
C GLY A 110 18.52 10.52 -0.87
N THR A 111 19.38 11.09 -1.73
CA THR A 111 19.01 12.23 -2.60
C THR A 111 18.37 11.81 -3.92
N THR A 112 18.19 10.52 -4.17
CA THR A 112 17.68 9.99 -5.45
C THR A 112 16.53 9.01 -5.27
N PRO A 113 15.45 9.37 -4.54
CA PRO A 113 14.23 8.57 -4.55
C PRO A 113 13.59 8.61 -5.95
N SER A 114 12.71 7.66 -6.24
CA SER A 114 11.93 7.71 -7.47
C SER A 114 11.03 8.96 -7.49
N MET A 115 10.74 9.49 -8.70
CA MET A 115 9.97 10.74 -8.86
C MET A 115 8.62 10.72 -8.15
N GLU A 116 7.98 9.55 -8.04
CA GLU A 116 6.68 9.43 -7.37
C GLU A 116 6.75 9.78 -5.87
N PHE A 117 7.91 9.60 -5.24
CA PHE A 117 8.13 9.93 -3.83
C PHE A 117 8.54 11.38 -3.56
N HIS A 118 8.61 12.23 -4.59
CA HIS A 118 9.01 13.62 -4.41
C HIS A 118 8.07 14.41 -3.50
N SER A 119 6.77 14.11 -3.49
CA SER A 119 5.81 14.72 -2.54
C SER A 119 6.17 14.38 -1.09
N ILE A 120 6.48 13.11 -0.82
CA ILE A 120 6.93 12.62 0.49
C ILE A 120 8.25 13.27 0.89
N MET A 121 9.22 13.33 -0.03
CA MET A 121 10.52 13.96 0.21
C MET A 121 10.38 15.45 0.57
N ARG A 122 9.44 16.16 -0.05
CA ARG A 122 9.12 17.57 0.27
C ARG A 122 8.20 17.73 1.47
N ARG A 123 7.74 16.63 2.08
CA ARG A 123 6.77 16.60 3.19
C ARG A 123 5.48 17.36 2.84
N GLU A 124 5.08 17.30 1.57
CA GLU A 124 3.82 17.88 1.10
C GLU A 124 2.67 16.99 1.61
N ARG A 125 1.68 17.61 2.25
CA ARG A 125 0.53 16.96 2.87
C ARG A 125 -0.73 17.68 2.43
#